data_AF-A0A151BGJ1-F1
#
_entry.id   AF-A0A151BGJ1-F1
#
_cell.length_a   1.000
_cell.length_b   1.000
_cell.length_c   1.000
_cell.angle_alpha   90.00
_cell.angle_beta   90.00
_cell.angle_gamma   90.00
#
_symmetry.space_group_name_H-M   'P 1'
#
loop_
_entity.id
_entity.type
_entity.pdbx_description
1 polymer ?
#
loop_
_entity_poly.entity_id
_entity_poly.type
_entity_poly.pdbx_seq_one_letter_code
_entity_poly.pdbx_strand_id
1 'polypeptide(L)'
;AEVCQQSGSLEILFAEPKHEQEKILRIRSAVLPVLEAEKMVDGLDTAVPPASIGEFIDKVNEIAEKFNTYLVVVGHAGDGNIHVGIMEEEGISLEEIAEIRHEIYKAALELGGTISAEHGIGGVRLESLSLCLSRKEIDLMKQIKKVFDPNNILNPGKKVPP
;
A
#
# COMPACT_ATOMS: atom_id res chain seq x y z
N ALA A 1 -9.27 -12.02 24.75
CA ALA A 1 -9.95 -10.99 25.55
C ALA A 1 -8.98 -10.32 26.51
N GLU A 2 -8.37 -11.09 27.42
CA GLU A 2 -7.44 -10.57 28.43
C GLU A 2 -6.25 -9.81 27.84
N VAL A 3 -5.56 -10.36 26.83
CA VAL A 3 -4.46 -9.66 26.13
C VAL A 3 -4.93 -8.32 25.56
N CYS A 4 -6.08 -8.28 24.89
CA CYS A 4 -6.62 -7.04 24.31
C CYS A 4 -6.91 -5.98 25.40
N GLN A 5 -7.49 -6.39 26.53
CA GLN A 5 -7.75 -5.49 27.67
C GLN A 5 -6.46 -4.94 28.27
N GLN A 6 -5.45 -5.80 28.47
CA GLN A 6 -4.14 -5.39 28.98
C GLN A 6 -3.42 -4.42 28.02
N SER A 7 -3.68 -4.55 26.72
CA SER A 7 -3.19 -3.63 25.69
C SER A 7 -4.06 -2.38 25.49
N GLY A 8 -5.05 -2.13 26.35
CA GLY A 8 -5.85 -0.90 26.32
C GLY A 8 -7.00 -0.90 25.31
N SER A 9 -7.50 -2.08 24.90
CA SER A 9 -8.72 -2.14 24.09
C SER A 9 -9.89 -1.47 24.82
N LEU A 10 -10.79 -0.85 24.07
CA LEU A 10 -12.08 -0.36 24.57
C LEU A 10 -13.03 -1.55 24.84
N GLU A 11 -14.26 -1.49 24.34
CA GLU A 11 -15.22 -2.59 24.44
C GLU A 11 -14.83 -3.75 23.51
N ILE A 12 -14.80 -4.97 24.05
CA ILE A 12 -14.58 -6.19 23.28
C ILE A 12 -15.93 -6.74 22.84
N LEU A 13 -16.13 -6.76 21.52
CA LEU A 13 -17.31 -7.36 20.90
C LEU A 13 -16.95 -8.77 20.41
N PHE A 14 -17.70 -9.77 20.87
CA PHE A 14 -17.59 -11.14 20.37
C PHE A 14 -18.67 -11.39 19.33
N ALA A 15 -18.28 -11.53 18.06
CA ALA A 15 -19.19 -11.92 17.00
C ALA A 15 -19.27 -13.46 16.92
N GLU A 16 -20.07 -14.07 17.78
CA GLU A 16 -20.26 -15.54 17.78
C GLU A 16 -21.24 -15.98 16.69
N PRO A 17 -22.44 -15.38 16.56
CA PRO A 17 -23.37 -15.74 15.49
C PRO A 17 -22.83 -15.33 14.13
N LYS A 18 -23.07 -16.17 13.11
CA LYS A 18 -22.62 -15.93 11.73
C LYS A 18 -23.06 -14.54 11.21
N HIS A 19 -24.27 -14.10 11.52
CA HIS A 19 -24.78 -12.81 11.06
C HIS A 19 -24.02 -11.61 11.67
N GLU A 20 -23.48 -11.74 12.88
CA GLU A 20 -22.62 -10.71 13.49
C GLU A 20 -21.24 -10.68 12.84
N GLN A 21 -20.66 -11.86 12.56
CA GLN A 21 -19.39 -11.97 11.83
C GLN A 21 -19.50 -11.36 10.44
N GLU A 22 -20.57 -11.67 9.71
CA GLU A 22 -20.87 -11.10 8.40
C GLU A 22 -21.01 -9.57 8.48
N LYS A 23 -21.65 -9.03 9.52
CA LYS A 23 -21.78 -7.58 9.73
C LYS A 23 -20.42 -6.90 9.91
N ILE A 24 -19.52 -7.47 10.72
CA ILE A 24 -18.17 -6.90 10.95
C ILE A 24 -17.32 -7.03 9.68
N LEU A 25 -17.30 -8.20 9.05
CA LEU A 25 -16.52 -8.43 7.83
C LEU A 25 -16.99 -7.57 6.66
N ARG A 26 -18.29 -7.25 6.61
CA ARG A 26 -18.85 -6.32 5.62
C ARG A 26 -18.23 -4.93 5.73
N ILE A 27 -17.94 -4.44 6.95
CA ILE A 27 -17.26 -3.15 7.15
C ILE A 27 -15.89 -3.18 6.48
N ARG A 28 -15.05 -4.18 6.80
CA ARG A 28 -13.71 -4.33 6.20
C ARG A 28 -13.76 -4.52 4.69
N SER A 29 -14.74 -5.27 4.19
CA SER A 29 -14.90 -5.55 2.75
C SER A 29 -15.39 -4.33 1.96
N ALA A 30 -16.08 -3.40 2.62
CA ALA A 30 -16.63 -2.20 1.98
C ALA A 30 -15.62 -1.05 1.89
N VAL A 31 -14.45 -1.15 2.53
CA VAL A 31 -13.48 -0.03 2.61
C VAL A 31 -13.11 0.49 1.22
N LEU A 32 -12.61 -0.36 0.32
CA LEU A 32 -12.19 0.09 -1.01
C LEU A 32 -13.33 0.74 -1.83
N PRO A 33 -14.52 0.12 -1.97
CA PRO A 33 -15.66 0.77 -2.63
C PRO A 33 -16.04 2.13 -2.03
N VAL A 34 -15.93 2.28 -0.71
CA VAL A 34 -16.20 3.56 -0.03
C VAL A 34 -15.11 4.58 -0.36
N LEU A 35 -13.83 4.21 -0.31
CA LEU A 35 -12.74 5.13 -0.65
C LEU A 35 -12.80 5.58 -2.11
N GLU A 36 -13.14 4.67 -3.04
CA GLU A 36 -13.36 5.04 -4.44
C GLU A 36 -14.54 6.00 -4.61
N ALA A 37 -15.64 5.80 -3.87
CA ALA A 37 -16.78 6.71 -3.88
C ALA A 37 -16.46 8.08 -3.27
N GLU A 38 -15.61 8.11 -2.25
CA GLU A 38 -15.06 9.32 -1.61
C GLU A 38 -13.81 9.86 -2.34
N LYS A 39 -13.62 9.47 -3.61
CA LYS A 39 -12.61 9.99 -4.52
C LYS A 39 -11.15 9.78 -4.08
N MET A 40 -10.81 8.56 -3.68
CA MET A 40 -9.41 8.14 -3.59
C MET A 40 -8.71 8.30 -4.95
N VAL A 41 -7.59 9.03 -4.98
CA VAL A 41 -6.81 9.33 -6.20
C VAL A 41 -5.70 8.31 -6.44
N ASP A 42 -5.13 7.72 -5.39
CA ASP A 42 -4.15 6.64 -5.50
C ASP A 42 -4.26 5.67 -4.32
N GLY A 43 -4.03 4.38 -4.60
CA GLY A 43 -4.09 3.29 -3.64
C GLY A 43 -2.75 2.58 -3.55
N LEU A 44 -2.00 2.90 -2.50
CA LEU A 44 -0.69 2.30 -2.26
C LEU A 44 -0.83 0.97 -1.53
N ASP A 45 0.06 0.05 -1.86
CA ASP A 45 0.09 -1.33 -1.38
C ASP A 45 1.50 -1.59 -0.86
N THR A 46 1.71 -1.49 0.45
CA THR A 46 3.04 -1.61 1.06
C THR A 46 3.05 -2.73 2.06
N ALA A 47 4.21 -3.26 2.40
CA ALA A 47 4.34 -4.06 3.62
C ALA A 47 5.59 -3.66 4.37
N VAL A 48 5.52 -3.72 5.70
CA VAL A 48 6.64 -3.53 6.63
C VAL A 48 6.68 -4.70 7.60
N PRO A 49 7.80 -4.98 8.30
CA PRO A 49 7.79 -5.95 9.39
C PRO A 49 6.63 -5.65 10.36
N PRO A 50 5.85 -6.65 10.83
CA PRO A 50 4.68 -6.39 11.68
C PRO A 50 4.97 -5.55 12.93
N ALA A 51 6.18 -5.68 13.49
CA ALA A 51 6.63 -4.88 14.62
C ALA A 51 6.83 -3.39 14.30
N SER A 52 6.99 -3.04 13.02
CA SER A 52 7.21 -1.68 12.51
C SER A 52 5.94 -1.01 11.99
N ILE A 53 4.76 -1.66 12.07
CA ILE A 53 3.49 -1.09 11.60
C ILE A 53 3.19 0.24 12.30
N GLY A 54 3.41 0.33 13.63
CA GLY A 54 3.19 1.56 14.38
C GLY A 54 4.04 2.72 13.85
N GLU A 55 5.35 2.50 13.73
CA GLU A 55 6.29 3.48 13.19
C GLU A 55 5.99 3.87 11.74
N PHE A 56 5.53 2.91 10.92
CA PHE A 56 5.10 3.21 9.55
C PHE A 56 3.87 4.11 9.52
N ILE A 57 2.86 3.84 10.37
CA ILE A 57 1.66 4.69 10.47
C ILE A 57 2.03 6.09 10.95
N ASP A 58 2.95 6.21 11.91
CA ASP A 58 3.44 7.52 12.38
C ASP A 58 4.09 8.31 11.24
N LYS A 59 4.97 7.68 10.45
CA LYS A 59 5.56 8.30 9.25
C LYS A 59 4.50 8.70 8.21
N VAL A 60 3.47 7.88 8.00
CA VAL A 60 2.36 8.20 7.09
C VAL A 60 1.59 9.43 7.59
N ASN A 61 1.36 9.55 8.90
CA ASN A 61 0.73 10.73 9.49
C ASN A 61 1.59 11.99 9.34
N GLU A 62 2.91 11.89 9.55
CA GLU A 62 3.85 13.00 9.31
C GLU A 62 3.81 13.47 7.84
N ILE A 63 3.72 12.53 6.89
CA ILE A 63 3.57 12.85 5.46
C ILE A 63 2.22 13.52 5.21
N ALA A 64 1.13 13.01 5.79
CA ALA A 64 -0.20 13.62 5.66
C ALA A 64 -0.20 15.08 6.14
N GLU A 65 0.41 15.36 7.29
CA GLU A 65 0.57 16.71 7.85
C GLU A 65 1.43 17.60 6.94
N LYS A 66 2.57 17.09 6.47
CA LYS A 66 3.49 17.82 5.59
C LYS A 66 2.82 18.33 4.32
N PHE A 67 1.99 17.50 3.69
CA PHE A 67 1.29 17.83 2.44
C PHE A 67 -0.12 18.38 2.67
N ASN A 68 -0.54 18.58 3.92
CA ASN A 68 -1.90 19.00 4.28
C ASN A 68 -2.98 18.20 3.53
N THR A 69 -2.87 16.88 3.59
CA THR A 69 -3.76 15.94 2.90
C THR A 69 -4.30 14.89 3.86
N TYR A 70 -5.36 14.19 3.47
CA TYR A 70 -5.91 13.08 4.23
C TYR A 70 -5.48 11.74 3.63
N LEU A 71 -4.78 10.93 4.43
CA LEU A 71 -4.34 9.59 4.06
C LEU A 71 -5.12 8.53 4.85
N VAL A 72 -5.79 7.62 4.15
CA VAL A 72 -6.54 6.53 4.79
C VAL A 72 -5.69 5.29 4.86
N VAL A 73 -5.50 4.75 6.06
CA VAL A 73 -4.71 3.54 6.30
C VAL A 73 -5.63 2.36 6.64
N VAL A 74 -5.52 1.27 5.88
CA VAL A 74 -6.17 -0.01 6.15
C VAL A 74 -5.21 -1.14 5.81
N GLY A 75 -5.23 -2.27 6.52
CA GLY A 75 -4.27 -3.32 6.21
C GLY A 75 -4.58 -4.67 6.84
N HIS A 76 -3.63 -5.57 6.63
CA HIS A 76 -3.55 -6.91 7.20
C HIS A 76 -2.42 -6.92 8.22
N ALA A 77 -2.71 -6.53 9.47
CA ALA A 77 -1.68 -6.36 10.48
C ALA A 77 -0.87 -7.65 10.78
N GLY A 78 -1.43 -8.83 10.49
CA GLY A 78 -0.77 -10.11 10.72
C GLY A 78 0.43 -10.40 9.83
N ASP A 79 0.47 -9.85 8.61
CA ASP A 79 1.58 -10.01 7.67
C ASP A 79 2.32 -8.68 7.39
N GLY A 80 1.86 -7.58 8.00
CA GLY A 80 2.48 -6.27 7.86
C GLY A 80 2.10 -5.55 6.57
N ASN A 81 1.14 -6.08 5.79
CA ASN A 81 0.61 -5.41 4.61
C ASN A 81 -0.30 -4.24 5.00
N ILE A 82 0.07 -3.04 4.57
CA ILE A 82 -0.61 -1.79 4.85
C ILE A 82 -0.90 -1.08 3.53
N HIS A 83 -2.18 -0.82 3.30
CA HIS A 83 -2.68 -0.01 2.20
C HIS A 83 -2.85 1.44 2.66
N VAL A 84 -2.35 2.37 1.85
CA VAL A 84 -2.48 3.81 2.08
C VAL A 84 -3.21 4.43 0.91
N GLY A 85 -4.43 4.91 1.14
CA GLY A 85 -5.23 5.65 0.17
C GLY A 85 -4.94 7.14 0.25
N ILE A 86 -4.53 7.72 -0.87
CA ILE A 86 -4.42 9.17 -1.05
C ILE A 86 -5.78 9.68 -1.52
N MET A 87 -6.38 10.62 -0.81
CA MET A 87 -7.71 11.16 -1.13
C MET A 87 -7.61 12.43 -1.99
N GLU A 88 -8.62 12.70 -2.82
CA GLU A 88 -8.72 13.97 -3.54
C GLU A 88 -8.91 15.13 -2.54
N GLU A 89 -8.05 16.14 -2.63
CA GLU A 89 -8.17 17.40 -1.89
C GLU A 89 -8.21 18.56 -2.89
N GLU A 90 -8.89 19.66 -2.52
CA GLU A 90 -9.00 20.81 -3.42
C GLU A 90 -7.61 21.43 -3.68
N GLY A 91 -7.17 21.40 -4.94
CA GLY A 91 -5.91 22.01 -5.36
C GLY A 91 -4.68 21.10 -5.31
N ILE A 92 -4.82 19.82 -4.91
CA ILE A 92 -3.69 18.87 -4.95
C ILE A 92 -3.25 18.60 -6.38
N SER A 93 -1.96 18.77 -6.66
CA SER A 93 -1.38 18.52 -7.98
C SER A 93 -0.99 17.06 -8.18
N LEU A 94 -0.83 16.64 -9.44
CA LEU A 94 -0.34 15.29 -9.76
C LEU A 94 1.11 15.09 -9.28
N GLU A 95 1.89 16.17 -9.28
CA GLU A 95 3.25 16.21 -8.76
C GLU A 95 3.28 15.95 -7.25
N GLU A 96 2.40 16.60 -6.48
CA GLU A 96 2.26 16.35 -5.03
C GLU A 96 1.82 14.92 -4.74
N ILE A 97 0.85 14.38 -5.48
CA ILE A 97 0.43 12.97 -5.34
C ILE A 97 1.62 12.03 -5.60
N ALA A 98 2.43 12.32 -6.62
CA ALA A 98 3.61 11.53 -6.93
C ALA A 98 4.68 11.62 -5.82
N GLU A 99 4.87 12.79 -5.22
CA GLU A 99 5.80 13.02 -4.11
C GLU A 99 5.34 12.31 -2.83
N ILE A 100 4.06 12.43 -2.47
CA ILE A 100 3.45 11.70 -1.34
C ILE A 100 3.66 10.20 -1.50
N ARG A 101 3.35 9.65 -2.68
CA ARG A 101 3.58 8.23 -2.99
C ARG A 101 5.04 7.84 -2.84
N HIS A 102 5.96 8.68 -3.33
CA HIS A 102 7.39 8.43 -3.21
C HIS A 102 7.84 8.39 -1.75
N GLU A 103 7.37 9.31 -0.91
CA GLU A 103 7.70 9.36 0.52
C GLU A 103 7.14 8.16 1.29
N ILE A 104 5.92 7.74 1.00
CA ILE A 104 5.32 6.54 1.63
C ILE A 104 6.12 5.28 1.26
N TYR A 105 6.47 5.13 -0.02
CA TYR A 105 7.31 4.00 -0.45
C TYR A 105 8.69 4.03 0.19
N LYS A 106 9.31 5.20 0.29
CA LYS A 106 10.60 5.34 0.97
C LYS A 106 10.50 5.01 2.46
N ALA A 107 9.46 5.48 3.15
CA ALA A 107 9.19 5.15 4.54
C ALA A 107 9.05 3.63 4.75
N ALA A 108 8.31 2.93 3.88
CA ALA A 108 8.20 1.47 3.95
C ALA A 108 9.57 0.79 3.76
N LEU A 109 10.36 1.24 2.78
CA LEU A 109 11.69 0.66 2.50
C LEU A 109 12.71 0.93 3.61
N GLU A 110 12.69 2.12 4.22
CA GLU A 110 13.54 2.45 5.38
C GLU A 110 13.31 1.52 6.57
N LEU A 111 12.07 1.02 6.72
CA LEU A 111 11.68 0.05 7.75
C LEU A 111 11.94 -1.41 7.32
N GLY A 112 12.62 -1.64 6.20
CA GLY A 112 12.89 -2.98 5.67
C GLY A 112 11.69 -3.63 4.97
N GLY A 113 10.74 -2.83 4.50
CA GLY A 113 9.52 -3.23 3.82
C GLY A 113 9.62 -3.34 2.29
N THR A 114 8.46 -3.29 1.63
CA THR A 114 8.29 -3.33 0.17
C THR A 114 7.25 -2.31 -0.31
N ILE A 115 7.41 -1.86 -1.56
CA ILE A 115 6.49 -0.94 -2.26
C ILE A 115 5.29 -1.64 -2.92
N SER A 116 5.26 -2.96 -2.86
CA SER A 116 4.15 -3.79 -3.32
C SER A 116 4.11 -5.08 -2.52
N ALA A 117 3.02 -5.29 -1.79
CA ALA A 117 2.81 -6.46 -0.95
C ALA A 117 2.05 -7.56 -1.72
N GLU A 118 0.91 -7.22 -2.33
CA GLU A 118 0.02 -8.19 -2.97
C GLU A 118 -0.38 -7.84 -4.41
N HIS A 119 -0.35 -6.57 -4.82
CA HIS A 119 -0.89 -6.16 -6.14
C HIS A 119 0.13 -6.27 -7.29
N GLY A 120 1.40 -6.37 -6.95
CA GLY A 120 2.51 -6.33 -7.89
C GLY A 120 2.75 -4.96 -8.53
N ILE A 121 3.67 -4.94 -9.49
CA ILE A 121 4.21 -3.69 -10.07
C ILE A 121 3.31 -3.11 -11.18
N GLY A 122 2.87 -3.95 -12.12
CA GLY A 122 2.08 -3.51 -13.27
C GLY A 122 2.77 -2.39 -14.08
N GLY A 123 1.98 -1.45 -14.59
CA GLY A 123 2.49 -0.17 -15.11
C GLY A 123 2.56 0.92 -14.04
N VAL A 124 1.65 0.86 -13.06
CA VAL A 124 1.45 1.90 -12.03
C VAL A 124 2.70 2.13 -11.18
N ARG A 125 3.38 1.06 -10.77
CA ARG A 125 4.55 1.14 -9.86
C ARG A 125 5.87 0.94 -10.58
N LEU A 126 5.86 0.95 -11.91
CA LEU A 126 7.04 0.62 -12.72
C LEU A 126 8.18 1.61 -12.50
N GLU A 127 7.85 2.89 -12.37
CA GLU A 127 8.82 3.97 -12.13
C GLU A 127 9.43 3.88 -10.72
N SER A 128 8.70 3.32 -9.76
CA SER A 128 9.13 3.13 -8.38
C SER A 128 10.03 1.90 -8.19
N LEU A 129 10.21 1.04 -9.20
CA LEU A 129 11.06 -0.16 -9.08
C LEU A 129 12.50 0.15 -8.69
N SER A 130 13.04 1.28 -9.14
CA SER A 130 14.40 1.71 -8.83
C SER A 130 14.60 2.05 -7.34
N LEU A 131 13.52 2.21 -6.58
CA LEU A 131 13.58 2.42 -5.13
C LEU A 131 13.94 1.13 -4.38
N CYS A 132 13.49 -0.03 -4.88
CA CYS A 132 13.64 -1.30 -4.19
C CYS A 132 14.56 -2.31 -4.91
N LEU A 133 14.81 -2.12 -6.20
CA LEU A 133 15.68 -2.98 -7.00
C LEU A 133 16.88 -2.22 -7.55
N SER A 134 18.04 -2.86 -7.50
CA SER A 134 19.23 -2.38 -8.16
C SER A 134 19.09 -2.42 -9.68
N ARG A 135 19.88 -1.59 -10.36
CA ARG A 135 19.99 -1.62 -11.83
C ARG A 135 20.30 -3.02 -12.36
N LYS A 136 21.15 -3.78 -11.66
CA LYS A 136 21.54 -5.13 -12.08
C LYS A 136 20.35 -6.10 -12.04
N GLU A 137 19.51 -6.03 -11.02
CA GLU A 137 18.30 -6.87 -10.92
C GLU A 137 17.31 -6.52 -12.04
N ILE A 138 17.10 -5.22 -12.29
CA ILE A 138 16.24 -4.76 -13.40
C ILE A 138 16.79 -5.25 -14.75
N ASP A 139 18.09 -5.14 -14.99
CA ASP A 139 18.74 -5.60 -16.22
C ASP A 139 18.63 -7.12 -16.40
N LEU A 140 18.67 -7.90 -15.33
CA LEU A 140 18.42 -9.35 -15.37
C LEU A 140 16.96 -9.65 -15.73
N MET A 141 15.99 -8.95 -15.13
CA MET A 141 14.57 -9.11 -15.47
C MET A 141 14.30 -8.79 -16.95
N LYS A 142 14.94 -7.74 -17.50
CA LYS A 142 14.88 -7.38 -18.92
C LYS A 142 15.43 -8.48 -19.82
N GLN A 143 16.56 -9.07 -19.47
CA GLN A 143 17.15 -10.17 -20.22
C GLN A 143 16.25 -11.41 -20.22
N ILE A 144 15.68 -11.77 -19.07
CA ILE A 144 14.71 -12.87 -18.96
C ILE A 144 13.49 -12.60 -19.85
N LYS A 145 12.90 -11.40 -19.75
CA LYS A 145 11.75 -11.00 -20.59
C LYS A 145 12.06 -11.15 -22.08
N LYS A 146 13.25 -10.72 -22.53
CA LYS A 146 13.67 -10.80 -23.93
C LYS A 146 13.85 -12.24 -24.43
N VAL A 147 14.29 -13.17 -23.58
CA VAL A 147 14.43 -14.59 -23.95
C VAL A 147 13.07 -15.21 -24.26
N PHE A 148 12.05 -14.90 -23.47
CA PHE A 148 10.70 -15.49 -23.62
C PHE A 148 9.76 -14.69 -24.52
N ASP A 149 10.02 -13.40 -24.71
CA ASP A 149 9.21 -12.50 -25.55
C ASP A 149 10.11 -11.56 -26.37
N PRO A 150 10.84 -12.09 -27.37
CA PRO A 150 11.81 -11.32 -28.15
C PRO A 150 11.19 -10.19 -28.98
N ASN A 151 9.90 -10.29 -29.29
CA ASN A 151 9.15 -9.28 -30.03
C ASN A 151 8.40 -8.30 -29.11
N ASN A 152 8.50 -8.46 -27.80
CA ASN A 152 7.85 -7.63 -26.78
C ASN A 152 6.33 -7.48 -26.98
N ILE A 153 5.63 -8.56 -27.34
CA ILE A 153 4.19 -8.54 -27.60
C ILE A 153 3.34 -8.92 -26.37
N LEU A 154 3.95 -9.55 -25.36
CA LEU A 154 3.25 -9.98 -24.16
C LEU A 154 3.25 -8.86 -23.11
N ASN A 155 2.20 -8.02 -23.15
CA ASN A 155 1.93 -6.97 -22.15
C ASN A 155 3.08 -5.94 -22.02
N PRO A 156 3.43 -5.22 -23.11
CA PRO A 156 4.54 -4.27 -23.14
C PRO A 156 4.36 -3.13 -22.13
N GLY A 157 5.47 -2.64 -21.59
CA GLY A 157 5.47 -1.50 -20.66
C GLY A 157 4.92 -1.81 -19.26
N LYS A 158 4.83 -3.08 -18.87
CA LYS A 158 4.38 -3.49 -17.53
C LYS A 158 5.34 -4.49 -16.90
N LYS A 159 5.45 -4.46 -15.56
CA LYS A 159 6.30 -5.28 -14.68
C LYS A 159 7.81 -5.14 -14.85
N VAL A 160 8.30 -4.95 -16.07
CA VAL A 160 9.71 -4.75 -16.38
C VAL A 160 9.83 -3.45 -17.17
N PRO A 161 10.70 -2.51 -16.75
CA PRO A 161 10.95 -1.29 -17.52
C PRO A 161 11.38 -1.63 -18.95
N PRO A 162 11.04 -0.80 -19.95
CA PRO A 162 11.52 -0.98 -21.32
C PRO A 162 13.05 -0.91 -21.42
#